data_AF-A0A2H9TAT5-F1
#
_entry.id   AF-A0A2H9TAT5-F1
#
_cell.length_a   1.000
_cell.length_b   1.000
_cell.length_c   1.000
_cell.angle_alpha   90.00
_cell.angle_beta   90.00
_cell.angle_gamma   90.00
#
_symmetry.space_group_name_H-M   'P 1'
#
loop_
_entity.id
_entity.type
_entity.pdbx_description
1 polymer ?
#
loop_
_entity_poly.entity_id
_entity_poly.type
_entity_poly.pdbx_seq_one_letter_code
_entity_poly.pdbx_strand_id
1 'polypeptide(L)'
;MATDGMSARKWLAGHGHQVSFDRIQEIRDKLAKKIDVLDETDPRYEGILEALDVMDQYIIQSSAQQTIGQDCPLDSSSLIPELSGDDSSPLDAAEKRRRFDVLLKTGRY
;
A
#
# COMPACT_ATOMS: atom_id res chain seq x y z
N MET A 1 -33.96 8.00 3.80
CA MET A 1 -32.80 7.22 4.29
C MET A 1 -31.55 8.04 3.97
N ALA A 2 -30.82 8.48 4.99
CA ALA A 2 -29.57 9.22 4.80
C ALA A 2 -28.44 8.24 4.47
N THR A 3 -27.58 8.62 3.53
CA THR A 3 -26.40 7.83 3.16
C THR A 3 -25.30 8.25 4.11
N ASP A 4 -25.18 7.55 5.24
CA ASP A 4 -24.20 7.84 6.30
C ASP A 4 -23.11 6.75 6.35
N GLY A 5 -21.96 7.07 6.93
CA GLY A 5 -20.85 6.12 7.09
C GLY A 5 -21.24 4.82 7.82
N MET A 6 -22.12 4.92 8.82
CA MET A 6 -22.64 3.73 9.52
C MET A 6 -23.47 2.81 8.61
N SER A 7 -24.23 3.38 7.67
CA SER A 7 -25.04 2.60 6.73
C SER A 7 -24.16 1.92 5.70
N ALA A 8 -23.10 2.60 5.23
CA ALA A 8 -22.09 2.02 4.35
C ALA A 8 -21.36 0.84 5.04
N ARG A 9 -20.96 1.00 6.31
CA ARG A 9 -20.32 -0.07 7.09
C ARG A 9 -21.23 -1.29 7.26
N LYS A 10 -22.51 -1.07 7.60
CA LYS A 10 -23.49 -2.16 7.73
C LYS A 10 -23.71 -2.88 6.40
N TRP A 11 -23.75 -2.14 5.29
CA TRP A 11 -23.90 -2.72 3.96
C TRP A 11 -22.69 -3.58 3.60
N LEU A 12 -21.47 -3.08 3.79
CA LEU A 12 -20.23 -3.83 3.56
C LEU A 12 -20.12 -5.07 4.44
N ALA A 13 -20.52 -5.00 5.71
CA ALA A 13 -20.49 -6.16 6.60
C ALA A 13 -21.43 -7.28 6.13
N GLY A 14 -22.58 -6.94 5.53
CA GLY A 14 -23.55 -7.93 5.03
C GLY A 14 -23.28 -8.40 3.60
N HIS A 15 -22.78 -7.52 2.73
CA HIS A 15 -22.70 -7.75 1.28
C HIS A 15 -21.27 -7.70 0.75
N GLY A 16 -20.32 -7.11 1.47
CA GLY A 16 -18.95 -6.90 0.99
C GLY A 16 -18.20 -8.19 0.68
N HIS A 17 -18.56 -9.32 1.30
CA HIS A 17 -17.98 -10.63 1.00
C HIS A 17 -18.69 -11.40 -0.13
N GLN A 18 -19.92 -10.98 -0.49
CA GLN A 18 -20.72 -11.61 -1.54
C GLN A 18 -20.63 -10.87 -2.88
N VAL A 19 -20.29 -9.58 -2.82
CA VAL A 19 -20.26 -8.67 -3.96
C VAL A 19 -18.83 -8.59 -4.50
N SER A 20 -18.68 -8.57 -5.83
CA SER A 20 -17.37 -8.46 -6.47
C SER A 20 -16.70 -7.11 -6.14
N PHE A 21 -15.37 -7.11 -6.13
CA PHE A 21 -14.57 -5.90 -5.91
C PHE A 21 -14.93 -4.77 -6.88
N ASP A 22 -15.12 -5.09 -8.16
CA ASP A 22 -15.54 -4.13 -9.20
C ASP A 22 -16.86 -3.44 -8.85
N ARG A 23 -17.80 -4.17 -8.26
CA ARG A 23 -19.09 -3.61 -7.87
C ARG A 23 -18.98 -2.69 -6.67
N ILE A 24 -18.05 -2.97 -5.74
CA ILE A 24 -17.74 -2.07 -4.62
C ILE A 24 -17.12 -0.77 -5.15
N GLN A 25 -16.18 -0.87 -6.10
CA GLN A 25 -15.61 0.30 -6.79
C GLN A 25 -16.68 1.12 -7.52
N GLU A 26 -17.61 0.48 -8.23
CA GLU A 26 -18.69 1.19 -8.93
C GLU A 26 -19.58 1.98 -7.96
N ILE A 27 -19.85 1.45 -6.77
CA ILE A 27 -20.64 2.15 -5.74
C ILE A 27 -19.83 3.33 -5.17
N ARG A 28 -18.54 3.15 -4.92
CA ARG A 28 -17.62 4.21 -4.49
C ARG A 28 -17.55 5.36 -5.50
N ASP A 29 -17.43 5.06 -6.78
CA ASP A 29 -17.40 6.07 -7.85
C ASP A 29 -18.72 6.82 -7.99
N LYS A 30 -19.85 6.15 -7.73
CA LYS A 30 -21.16 6.82 -7.69
C LYS A 30 -21.28 7.78 -6.52
N LEU A 31 -20.72 7.45 -5.36
CA LEU A 31 -20.68 8.38 -4.22
C LEU A 31 -19.76 9.57 -4.50
N ALA A 32 -18.57 9.34 -5.09
CA ALA A 32 -17.66 10.41 -5.48
C ALA A 32 -18.31 11.39 -6.46
N LYS A 33 -18.93 10.89 -7.54
CA LYS A 33 -19.67 11.74 -8.49
C LYS A 33 -20.83 12.51 -7.85
N LYS A 34 -21.41 11.95 -6.78
CA LYS A 34 -22.51 12.59 -6.06
C LYS A 34 -21.99 13.72 -5.17
N ILE A 35 -20.80 13.58 -4.60
CA ILE A 35 -20.09 14.66 -3.87
C ILE A 35 -19.74 15.79 -4.82
N ASP A 36 -19.18 15.51 -6.00
CA ASP A 36 -18.79 16.54 -6.97
C ASP A 36 -19.94 17.46 -7.41
N VAL A 37 -21.19 16.96 -7.32
CA VAL A 37 -22.40 17.68 -7.70
C VAL A 37 -23.15 18.25 -6.48
N LEU A 38 -22.87 17.74 -5.27
CA LEU A 38 -23.47 18.26 -4.05
C LEU A 38 -22.69 19.49 -3.57
N ASP A 39 -23.43 20.49 -3.10
CA ASP A 39 -22.83 21.62 -2.42
C ASP A 39 -22.35 21.19 -1.02
N GLU A 40 -21.23 21.76 -0.57
CA GLU A 40 -20.61 21.48 0.74
C GLU A 40 -21.54 21.88 1.90
N THR A 41 -22.54 22.72 1.63
CA THR A 41 -23.56 23.15 2.59
C THR A 41 -24.70 22.14 2.76
N ASP A 42 -24.80 21.12 1.90
CA ASP A 42 -25.84 20.10 1.99
C ASP A 42 -25.58 19.21 3.22
N PRO A 43 -26.57 19.00 4.10
CA PRO A 43 -26.40 18.16 5.30
C PRO A 43 -26.05 16.69 4.98
N ARG A 44 -26.20 16.26 3.72
CA ARG A 44 -25.84 14.91 3.24
C ARG A 44 -24.40 14.83 2.76
N TYR A 45 -23.73 15.95 2.55
CA TYR A 45 -22.35 16.01 2.06
C TYR A 45 -21.42 15.25 3.01
N GLU A 46 -21.49 15.57 4.30
CA GLU A 46 -20.70 14.92 5.36
C GLU A 46 -20.95 13.41 5.42
N GLY A 47 -22.22 12.99 5.40
CA GLY A 47 -22.57 11.56 5.46
C GLY A 47 -22.07 10.77 4.24
N ILE A 48 -22.06 11.38 3.06
CA ILE A 48 -21.53 10.74 1.84
C ILE A 48 -20.00 10.66 1.89
N LEU A 49 -19.32 11.68 2.42
CA LEU A 49 -17.87 11.65 2.65
C LEU A 49 -17.48 10.51 3.61
N GLU A 50 -18.17 10.39 4.74
CA GLU A 50 -17.95 9.28 5.68
C GLU A 50 -18.18 7.92 5.00
N ALA A 51 -19.24 7.80 4.20
CA ALA A 51 -19.53 6.57 3.46
C ALA A 51 -18.44 6.23 2.43
N LEU A 52 -17.85 7.25 1.79
CA LEU A 52 -16.75 7.08 0.85
C LEU A 52 -15.48 6.63 1.56
N ASP A 53 -15.13 7.24 2.68
CA ASP A 53 -13.97 6.86 3.51
C ASP A 53 -14.09 5.39 3.98
N VAL A 54 -15.27 4.98 4.46
CA VAL A 54 -15.51 3.59 4.87
C VAL A 54 -15.32 2.60 3.70
N MET A 55 -15.75 2.97 2.49
CA MET A 55 -15.55 2.10 1.31
C MET A 55 -14.10 2.06 0.85
N ASP A 56 -13.39 3.20 0.88
CA ASP A 56 -11.97 3.26 0.52
C ASP A 56 -11.12 2.46 1.52
N GLN A 57 -11.41 2.55 2.82
CA GLN A 57 -10.76 1.71 3.84
C GLN A 57 -10.99 0.22 3.60
N TYR A 58 -12.21 -0.18 3.24
CA TYR A 58 -12.51 -1.58 2.94
C TYR A 58 -11.75 -2.09 1.71
N ILE A 59 -11.65 -1.28 0.66
CA ILE A 59 -10.88 -1.59 -0.55
C ILE A 59 -9.40 -1.79 -0.22
N ILE A 60 -8.81 -0.86 0.54
CA ILE A 60 -7.41 -0.94 0.96
C ILE A 60 -7.16 -2.21 1.80
N GLN A 61 -8.02 -2.47 2.79
CA GLN A 61 -7.90 -3.67 3.63
C GLN A 61 -8.07 -4.96 2.82
N SER A 62 -9.01 -5.01 1.87
CA SER A 62 -9.23 -6.17 1.02
C SER A 62 -8.03 -6.44 0.10
N SER A 63 -7.42 -5.38 -0.44
CA SER A 63 -6.19 -5.50 -1.25
C SER A 63 -5.00 -6.01 -0.41
N ALA A 64 -4.88 -5.55 0.84
CA ALA A 64 -3.85 -6.01 1.77
C ALA A 64 -4.05 -7.46 2.21
N GLN A 65 -5.30 -7.92 2.34
CA GLN A 65 -5.61 -9.32 2.65
C GLN A 65 -5.34 -10.24 1.45
N GLN A 66 -5.56 -9.79 0.21
CA GLN A 66 -5.22 -10.59 -0.98
C GLN A 66 -3.71 -10.82 -1.12
N THR A 67 -2.85 -9.92 -0.63
CA THR A 67 -1.40 -10.14 -0.58
C THR A 67 -0.93 -11.16 0.46
N ILE A 68 -1.75 -11.49 1.46
CA ILE A 68 -1.39 -12.45 2.53
C ILE A 68 -1.91 -13.86 2.22
N GLY A 69 -2.83 -14.00 1.25
CA GLY A 69 -3.49 -15.27 0.90
C GLY A 69 -2.83 -16.10 -0.20
N GLN A 70 -1.71 -15.66 -0.79
CA GLN A 70 -0.90 -16.55 -1.61
C GLN A 70 0.15 -17.23 -0.71
N ASP A 71 -0.10 -18.49 -0.38
CA ASP A 71 0.90 -19.52 -0.06
C ASP A 71 1.86 -19.72 -1.28
N CYS A 72 2.44 -18.64 -1.78
CA CYS A 72 3.72 -18.73 -2.46
C CYS A 72 4.71 -19.04 -1.35
N PRO A 73 5.52 -20.12 -1.44
CA PRO A 73 6.72 -20.19 -0.64
C PRO A 73 7.50 -18.92 -0.97
N LEU A 74 7.49 -17.97 -0.03
CA LEU A 74 8.37 -16.81 -0.06
C LEU A 74 9.76 -17.43 -0.10
N ASP A 75 10.32 -17.50 -1.30
CA ASP A 75 11.72 -17.78 -1.48
C ASP A 75 12.44 -16.60 -0.82
N SER A 76 12.77 -16.80 0.45
CA SER A 76 13.59 -15.92 1.27
C SER A 76 15.06 -16.07 0.91
N SER A 77 15.37 -16.48 -0.33
CA SER A 77 16.67 -16.26 -0.94
C SER A 77 16.97 -14.78 -0.83
N SER A 78 17.84 -14.47 0.12
CA SER A 78 18.39 -13.16 0.38
C SER A 78 18.79 -12.53 -0.95
N LEU A 79 18.15 -11.42 -1.32
CA LEU A 79 18.60 -10.59 -2.47
C LEU A 79 19.96 -9.93 -2.21
N ILE A 80 20.55 -10.19 -1.04
CA ILE A 80 21.94 -9.94 -0.74
C ILE A 80 22.70 -11.11 -1.34
N PRO A 81 23.58 -10.90 -2.33
CA PRO A 81 24.54 -11.93 -2.71
C PRO A 81 25.20 -12.39 -1.42
N GLU A 82 25.08 -13.66 -1.06
CA GLU A 82 25.90 -14.22 0.01
C GLU A 82 27.35 -13.97 -0.39
N LEU A 83 27.93 -12.90 0.14
CA LEU A 83 29.36 -12.81 0.34
C LEU A 83 29.65 -13.82 1.45
N SER A 84 29.67 -15.10 1.07
CA SER A 84 30.38 -16.14 1.78
C SER A 84 31.83 -15.66 1.87
N GLY A 85 32.16 -14.99 2.95
CA GLY A 85 33.36 -14.18 3.06
C GLY A 85 33.48 -13.63 4.46
N ASP A 86 33.70 -14.53 5.38
CA ASP A 86 34.24 -14.30 6.72
C ASP A 86 35.53 -13.47 6.61
N ASP A 87 35.41 -12.15 6.54
CA ASP A 87 36.57 -11.24 6.57
C ASP A 87 36.19 -9.83 7.03
N SER A 88 35.28 -9.73 8.01
CA SER A 88 35.11 -8.50 8.78
C SER A 88 36.23 -8.34 9.83
N SER A 89 37.47 -8.69 9.47
CA SER A 89 38.62 -8.12 10.16
C SER A 89 38.65 -6.64 9.80
N PRO A 90 38.64 -5.72 10.78
CA PRO A 90 38.69 -4.29 10.50
C PRO A 90 39.98 -4.01 9.72
N LEU A 91 39.85 -3.76 8.42
CA LEU A 91 40.99 -3.45 7.54
C LEU A 91 41.76 -2.27 8.14
N ASP A 92 43.05 -2.49 8.38
CA ASP A 92 43.97 -1.48 8.91
C ASP A 92 43.96 -0.22 8.02
N ALA A 93 44.22 0.93 8.63
CA ALA A 93 44.09 2.24 7.98
C ALA A 93 44.95 2.36 6.71
N ALA A 94 46.08 1.65 6.65
CA ALA A 94 46.95 1.58 5.48
C ALA A 94 46.27 0.90 4.28
N GLU A 95 45.54 -0.19 4.52
CA GLU A 95 44.89 -0.99 3.47
C GLU A 95 43.70 -0.24 2.85
N LYS A 96 42.96 0.51 3.68
CA LYS A 96 41.87 1.39 3.23
C LYS A 96 42.38 2.48 2.28
N ARG A 97 43.51 3.11 2.63
CA ARG A 97 44.09 4.20 1.84
C ARG A 97 44.55 3.71 0.47
N ARG A 98 45.17 2.52 0.43
CA ARG A 98 45.60 1.89 -0.82
C ARG A 98 44.44 1.57 -1.75
N ARG A 99 43.33 1.03 -1.22
CA ARG A 99 42.12 0.75 -2.01
C ARG A 99 41.46 2.03 -2.52
N PHE A 100 41.46 3.10 -1.72
CA PHE A 100 40.93 4.40 -2.12
C PHE A 100 41.74 5.05 -3.26
N ASP A 101 43.07 4.96 -3.21
CA ASP A 101 43.94 5.46 -4.29
C ASP A 101 43.74 4.71 -5.61
N VAL A 102 43.42 3.41 -5.55
CA VAL A 102 43.09 2.60 -6.73
C VAL A 102 41.76 3.06 -7.35
N LEU A 103 40.74 3.34 -6.53
CA LEU A 103 39.45 3.86 -6.97
C LEU A 103 39.56 5.25 -7.61
N LEU A 104 40.36 6.15 -7.02
CA LEU A 104 40.64 7.47 -7.60
C LEU A 104 41.33 7.39 -8.97
N LYS A 105 42.16 6.37 -9.20
CA LYS A 105 42.82 6.15 -10.49
C LYS A 105 41.91 5.52 -11.55
N THR A 106 40.95 4.69 -11.13
CA THR A 106 40.01 4.03 -12.05
C THR A 106 38.75 4.86 -12.33
N GLY A 107 38.43 5.84 -11.49
CA GLY A 107 37.28 6.75 -11.66
C GLY A 107 37.50 7.96 -12.56
N ARG A 108 38.58 8.03 -13.35
CA ARG A 108 38.71 9.03 -14.41
C ARG A 108 38.09 8.50 -15.71
N TYR A 109 36.80 8.77 -15.89
CA TYR A 109 36.14 8.83 -17.19
C TYR A 109 35.36 10.15 -17.28
#